data_AF-A0A2H5T1P0-F1
#
_entry.id   AF-A0A2H5T1P0-F1
#
_cell.length_a   1.000
_cell.length_b   1.000
_cell.length_c   1.000
_cell.angle_alpha   90.00
_cell.angle_beta   90.00
_cell.angle_gamma   90.00
#
_symmetry.space_group_name_H-M   'P 1'
#
loop_
_entity.id
_entity.type
_entity.pdbx_description
1 polymer ?
#
loop_
_entity_poly.entity_id
_entity_poly.type
_entity_poly.pdbx_seq_one_letter_code
_entity_poly.pdbx_strand_id
1 'polypeptide(L)'
;MGIAIILYAVKQKIDCEIKVRNTKFNERLTAEMNKINSHYTAEVILINARIGILALAFLRNAAEAQSILDRINNIEQTVNDLYEEARLVNQSRLLEEQNETETINSAVNSLSNVSSEGISCDIWTRFKCITDRIMTEKKFTLDEACNRIAVEINDYGKGKICAQAVKNFYKKNNSHSIRNTFPKTFAEEVLET
;
A
#
# COMPACT_ATOMS: atom_id res chain seq x y z
N MET A 1 33.65 -105.11 4.50
CA MET A 1 32.94 -104.55 3.32
C MET A 1 31.66 -103.78 3.68
N GLY A 2 30.83 -104.27 4.62
CA GLY A 2 29.52 -103.63 4.94
C GLY A 2 29.57 -102.20 5.52
N ILE A 3 30.50 -101.91 6.45
CA ILE A 3 30.56 -100.59 7.12
C ILE A 3 30.83 -99.45 6.13
N ALA A 4 31.75 -99.65 5.17
CA ALA A 4 32.08 -98.64 4.17
C ALA A 4 30.90 -98.30 3.25
N ILE A 5 30.09 -99.31 2.88
CA ILE A 5 28.89 -99.11 2.06
C ILE A 5 27.84 -98.30 2.83
N ILE A 6 27.66 -98.61 4.13
CA ILE A 6 26.72 -97.88 4.99
C ILE A 6 27.15 -96.42 5.15
N LEU A 7 28.44 -96.16 5.45
CA LEU A 7 28.96 -94.80 5.56
C LEU A 7 28.81 -94.00 4.28
N TYR A 8 29.06 -94.63 3.13
CA TYR A 8 28.86 -94.00 1.82
C TYR A 8 27.39 -93.63 1.60
N ALA A 9 26.45 -94.53 1.89
CA ALA A 9 25.01 -94.27 1.76
C ALA A 9 24.54 -93.14 2.69
N VAL A 10 25.03 -93.11 3.94
CA VAL A 10 24.75 -92.03 4.90
C VAL A 10 25.27 -90.69 4.38
N LYS A 11 26.51 -90.65 3.88
CA LYS A 11 27.09 -89.43 3.30
C LYS A 11 26.23 -88.90 2.14
N GLN A 12 25.86 -89.77 1.20
CA GLN A 12 25.04 -89.38 0.04
C GLN A 12 23.67 -88.84 0.47
N LYS A 13 23.04 -89.44 1.48
CA LYS A 13 21.77 -88.95 2.02
C LYS A 13 21.91 -87.55 2.63
N ILE A 14 22.95 -87.34 3.43
CA ILE A 14 23.24 -86.04 4.05
C ILE A 14 23.50 -84.97 2.98
N ASP A 15 24.32 -85.28 1.97
CA ASP A 15 24.63 -84.36 0.89
C ASP A 15 23.37 -83.97 0.10
N CYS A 16 22.49 -84.94 -0.18
CA CYS A 16 21.19 -84.69 -0.80
C CYS A 16 20.29 -83.77 0.05
N GLU A 17 20.17 -84.04 1.36
CA GLU A 17 19.34 -83.23 2.26
C GLU A 17 19.87 -81.81 2.43
N ILE A 18 21.20 -81.63 2.48
CA ILE A 18 21.84 -80.31 2.49
C ILE A 18 21.53 -79.57 1.20
N LYS A 19 21.69 -80.23 0.05
CA LYS A 19 21.42 -79.63 -1.26
C LYS A 19 19.98 -79.13 -1.37
N VAL A 20 19.00 -79.97 -0.99
CA VAL A 20 17.57 -79.60 -1.01
C VAL A 20 17.29 -78.42 -0.10
N ARG A 21 17.83 -78.43 1.13
CA ARG A 21 17.64 -77.31 2.07
C ARG A 21 18.26 -76.02 1.56
N ASN A 22 19.46 -76.08 0.97
CA ASN A 22 20.12 -74.91 0.40
C ASN A 22 19.34 -74.34 -0.78
N THR A 23 18.83 -75.18 -1.68
CA THR A 23 17.98 -74.73 -2.79
C THR A 23 16.73 -74.02 -2.25
N LYS A 24 16.02 -74.63 -1.31
CA LYS A 24 14.81 -74.03 -0.72
C LYS A 24 15.09 -72.72 0.02
N PHE A 25 16.23 -72.63 0.69
CA PHE A 25 16.66 -71.40 1.35
C PHE A 25 16.94 -70.30 0.32
N ASN A 26 17.68 -70.60 -0.74
CA ASN A 26 18.01 -69.65 -1.80
C ASN A 26 16.76 -69.15 -2.55
N GLU A 27 15.80 -70.03 -2.83
CA GLU A 27 14.52 -69.66 -3.43
C GLU A 27 13.74 -68.67 -2.55
N ARG A 28 13.66 -68.94 -1.25
CA ARG A 28 13.01 -68.05 -0.28
C ARG A 28 13.72 -66.70 -0.19
N LEU A 29 15.04 -66.71 -0.09
CA LEU A 29 15.84 -65.49 -0.03
C LEU A 29 15.64 -64.64 -1.30
N THR A 30 15.64 -65.28 -2.47
CA THR A 30 15.41 -64.61 -3.76
C THR A 30 13.99 -64.02 -3.82
N ALA A 31 12.98 -64.75 -3.36
CA ALA A 31 11.60 -64.26 -3.35
C ALA A 31 11.44 -63.02 -2.45
N GLU A 32 12.00 -63.05 -1.24
CA GLU A 32 11.97 -61.90 -0.33
C GLU A 32 12.74 -60.71 -0.89
N MET A 33 13.92 -60.94 -1.50
CA MET A 33 14.71 -59.88 -2.14
C MET A 33 13.93 -59.22 -3.29
N ASN A 34 13.24 -60.01 -4.12
CA ASN A 34 12.40 -59.49 -5.20
C ASN A 34 11.21 -58.69 -4.67
N LYS A 35 10.58 -59.12 -3.58
CA LYS A 35 9.47 -58.41 -2.94
C LYS A 35 9.92 -57.06 -2.39
N ILE A 36 11.07 -57.02 -1.72
CA ILE A 36 11.69 -55.78 -1.22
C ILE A 36 12.02 -54.85 -2.39
N ASN A 37 12.66 -55.36 -3.44
CA ASN A 37 13.04 -54.56 -4.60
C ASN A 37 11.82 -53.97 -5.33
N SER A 38 10.76 -54.77 -5.51
CA SER A 38 9.50 -54.32 -6.11
C SER A 38 8.84 -53.22 -5.28
N HIS A 39 8.80 -53.38 -3.96
CA HIS A 39 8.24 -52.38 -3.05
C HIS A 39 8.97 -51.05 -3.15
N TYR A 40 10.30 -51.04 -3.01
CA TYR A 40 11.08 -49.80 -3.10
C TYR A 40 11.06 -49.18 -4.50
N THR A 41 11.01 -49.98 -5.56
CA THR A 41 10.84 -49.48 -6.93
C THR A 41 9.52 -48.71 -7.06
N ALA A 42 8.43 -49.25 -6.52
CA ALA A 42 7.12 -48.58 -6.53
C ALA A 42 7.12 -47.29 -5.70
N GLU A 43 7.75 -47.30 -4.52
CA GLU A 43 7.87 -46.10 -3.68
C GLU A 43 8.68 -44.99 -4.35
N VAL A 44 9.81 -45.33 -5.00
CA VAL A 44 10.63 -44.36 -5.75
C VAL A 44 9.83 -43.74 -6.89
N ILE A 45 9.06 -44.53 -7.64
CA ILE A 45 8.19 -44.02 -8.70
C ILE A 45 7.17 -43.03 -8.14
N LEU A 46 6.51 -43.37 -7.02
CA LEU A 46 5.53 -42.50 -6.38
C LEU A 46 6.15 -41.19 -5.87
N ILE A 47 7.32 -41.27 -5.26
CA ILE A 47 8.06 -40.10 -4.77
C ILE A 47 8.43 -39.18 -5.95
N ASN A 48 8.96 -39.73 -7.04
CA ASN A 48 9.30 -38.97 -8.24
C ASN A 48 8.08 -38.27 -8.85
N ALA A 49 6.93 -38.96 -8.91
CA ALA A 49 5.69 -38.36 -9.40
C ALA A 49 5.24 -37.17 -8.51
N ARG A 50 5.33 -37.33 -7.18
CA ARG A 50 5.00 -36.25 -6.22
C ARG A 50 5.94 -35.05 -6.36
N ILE A 51 7.25 -35.30 -6.51
CA ILE A 51 8.24 -34.24 -6.75
C ILE A 51 7.90 -33.48 -8.04
N GLY A 52 7.53 -34.19 -9.11
CA GLY A 52 7.13 -33.56 -10.38
C GLY A 52 5.91 -32.65 -10.22
N ILE A 53 4.87 -33.10 -9.51
CA ILE A 53 3.67 -32.29 -9.25
C ILE A 53 4.02 -31.03 -8.45
N LEU A 54 4.85 -31.16 -7.41
CA LEU A 54 5.28 -30.02 -6.59
C LEU A 54 6.11 -29.02 -7.40
N ALA A 55 7.02 -29.49 -8.25
CA ALA A 55 7.83 -28.63 -9.11
C ALA A 55 6.97 -27.82 -10.10
N LEU A 56 5.96 -28.45 -10.71
CA LEU A 56 5.02 -27.76 -11.60
C LEU A 56 4.18 -26.71 -10.87
N ALA A 57 3.69 -27.02 -9.67
CA ALA A 57 2.95 -26.08 -8.84
C ALA A 57 3.82 -24.87 -8.46
N PHE A 58 5.08 -25.11 -8.10
CA PHE A 58 6.04 -24.04 -7.78
C PHE A 58 6.28 -23.12 -8.99
N LEU A 59 6.55 -23.68 -10.17
CA LEU A 59 6.77 -22.90 -11.39
C LEU A 59 5.55 -22.05 -11.77
N ARG A 60 4.34 -22.61 -11.64
CA ARG A 60 3.11 -21.88 -11.89
C ARG A 60 2.96 -20.69 -10.93
N ASN A 61 3.14 -20.93 -9.63
CA ASN A 61 3.02 -19.87 -8.62
C ASN A 61 4.08 -18.78 -8.84
N ALA A 62 5.30 -19.14 -9.24
CA ALA A 62 6.35 -18.18 -9.55
C ALA A 62 5.97 -17.30 -10.76
N ALA A 63 5.39 -17.88 -11.81
CA ALA A 63 4.92 -17.13 -12.97
C ALA A 63 3.77 -16.17 -12.62
N GLU A 64 2.81 -16.63 -11.81
CA GLU A 64 1.71 -15.79 -11.31
C GLU A 64 2.24 -14.63 -10.45
N ALA A 65 3.20 -14.89 -9.57
CA ALA A 65 3.85 -13.87 -8.75
C ALA A 65 4.59 -12.82 -9.59
N GLN A 66 5.32 -13.25 -10.64
CA GLN A 66 6.00 -12.32 -11.54
C GLN A 66 5.00 -11.42 -12.29
N SER A 67 3.89 -11.99 -12.77
CA SER A 67 2.83 -11.21 -13.43
C SER A 67 2.21 -10.17 -12.48
N ILE A 68 2.03 -10.52 -11.21
CA ILE A 68 1.55 -9.57 -10.19
C ILE A 68 2.57 -8.45 -9.99
N LEU A 69 3.87 -8.78 -9.88
CA LEU A 69 4.93 -7.79 -9.72
C LEU A 69 4.97 -6.80 -10.89
N ASP A 70 4.88 -7.28 -12.13
CA ASP A 70 4.86 -6.43 -13.33
C ASP A 70 3.66 -5.46 -13.32
N ARG A 71 2.49 -5.94 -12.85
CA ARG A 71 1.29 -5.09 -12.71
C ARG A 71 1.45 -4.04 -11.62
N ILE A 72 2.08 -4.38 -10.49
CA ILE A 72 2.37 -3.42 -9.42
C ILE A 72 3.28 -2.31 -9.94
N ASN A 73 4.36 -2.67 -10.64
CA ASN A 73 5.30 -1.70 -11.22
C ASN A 73 4.59 -0.75 -12.20
N ASN A 74 3.67 -1.25 -13.02
CA ASN A 74 2.89 -0.42 -13.95
C ASN A 74 1.93 0.53 -13.20
N ILE A 75 1.29 0.07 -12.12
CA ILE A 75 0.44 0.92 -11.27
C ILE A 75 1.28 2.02 -10.62
N GLU A 76 2.46 1.69 -10.10
CA GLU A 76 3.37 2.66 -9.51
C GLU A 76 3.76 3.76 -10.50
N GLN A 77 4.10 3.38 -11.73
CA GLN A 77 4.38 4.34 -12.80
C GLN A 77 3.17 5.24 -13.11
N THR A 78 1.99 4.64 -13.29
CA THR A 78 0.75 5.39 -13.59
C THR A 78 0.42 6.39 -12.47
N VAL A 79 0.59 6.00 -11.20
CA VAL A 79 0.37 6.89 -10.05
C VAL A 79 1.36 8.06 -10.05
N ASN A 80 2.63 7.79 -10.35
CA ASN A 80 3.65 8.83 -10.45
C ASN A 80 3.34 9.83 -11.58
N ASP A 81 2.95 9.33 -12.75
CA ASP A 81 2.58 10.18 -13.90
C ASP A 81 1.38 11.07 -13.55
N LEU A 82 0.32 10.51 -12.96
CA LEU A 82 -0.87 11.27 -12.52
C LEU A 82 -0.55 12.30 -11.45
N TYR A 83 0.38 11.98 -10.54
CA TYR A 83 0.83 12.91 -9.51
C TYR A 83 1.54 14.13 -10.11
N GLU A 84 2.43 13.89 -11.09
CA GLU A 84 3.13 14.96 -11.80
C GLU A 84 2.19 15.78 -12.70
N GLU A 85 1.24 15.15 -13.39
CA GLU A 85 0.19 15.84 -14.14
C GLU A 85 -0.65 16.75 -13.24
N ALA A 86 -1.10 16.24 -12.09
CA ALA A 86 -1.87 17.03 -11.13
C ALA A 86 -1.04 18.21 -10.58
N ARG A 87 0.27 18.03 -10.38
CA ARG A 87 1.18 19.11 -9.97
C ARG A 87 1.25 20.21 -11.03
N LEU A 88 1.42 19.84 -12.30
CA LEU A 88 1.49 20.79 -13.41
C LEU A 88 0.17 21.52 -13.64
N VAL A 89 -0.97 20.83 -13.61
CA VAL A 89 -2.30 21.44 -13.75
C VAL A 89 -2.54 22.49 -12.66
N ASN A 90 -2.17 22.18 -11.41
CA ASN A 90 -2.29 23.15 -10.32
C ASN A 90 -1.40 24.37 -10.53
N GLN A 91 -0.19 24.21 -11.09
CA GLN A 91 0.70 25.32 -11.41
C GLN A 91 0.19 26.18 -12.57
N SER A 92 -0.31 25.57 -13.64
CA SER A 92 -0.93 26.29 -14.77
C SER A 92 -2.19 27.03 -14.35
N ARG A 93 -3.03 26.44 -13.50
CA ARG A 93 -4.23 27.10 -12.97
C ARG A 93 -3.89 28.34 -12.13
N LEU A 94 -2.81 28.29 -11.35
CA LEU A 94 -2.32 29.46 -10.61
C LEU A 94 -1.79 30.56 -11.55
N LEU A 95 -1.21 30.20 -12.70
CA LEU A 95 -0.75 31.15 -13.72
C LEU A 95 -1.91 31.76 -14.53
N GLU A 96 -2.98 31.02 -14.82
CA GLU A 96 -4.21 31.56 -15.43
C GLU A 96 -4.95 32.51 -14.49
N GLU A 97 -5.09 32.17 -13.21
CA GLU A 97 -5.63 33.08 -12.20
C GLU A 97 -4.78 34.36 -12.06
N GLN A 98 -3.47 34.28 -12.33
CA GLN A 98 -2.57 35.44 -12.40
C GLN A 98 -2.69 36.25 -13.70
N ASN A 99 -2.91 35.62 -14.86
CA ASN A 99 -3.09 36.32 -16.14
C ASN A 99 -4.48 36.98 -16.26
N GLU A 100 -5.52 36.41 -15.65
CA GLU A 100 -6.80 37.09 -15.47
C GLU A 100 -6.66 38.31 -14.55
N THR A 101 -5.79 38.25 -13.53
CA THR A 101 -5.47 39.43 -12.71
C THR A 101 -4.50 40.42 -13.37
N GLU A 102 -3.64 40.00 -14.32
CA GLU A 102 -2.83 40.93 -15.13
C GLU A 102 -3.64 41.66 -16.21
N THR A 103 -4.68 41.02 -16.76
CA THR A 103 -5.64 41.71 -17.64
C THR A 103 -6.43 42.78 -16.86
N ILE A 104 -6.68 42.54 -15.56
CA ILE A 104 -7.18 43.55 -14.64
C ILE A 104 -6.11 44.62 -14.38
N ASN A 105 -4.83 44.27 -14.25
CA ASN A 105 -3.76 45.25 -14.01
C ASN A 105 -3.51 46.23 -15.18
N SER A 106 -3.81 45.84 -16.42
CA SER A 106 -3.84 46.78 -17.57
C SER A 106 -4.97 47.82 -17.43
N ALA A 107 -6.08 47.47 -16.77
CA ALA A 107 -7.12 48.41 -16.36
C ALA A 107 -6.78 49.17 -15.05
N VAL A 108 -5.83 48.68 -14.25
CA VAL A 108 -5.39 49.31 -12.98
C VAL A 108 -4.51 50.55 -13.20
N ASN A 109 -3.99 50.78 -14.41
CA ASN A 109 -3.44 52.11 -14.74
C ASN A 109 -4.51 53.23 -14.76
N SER A 110 -5.80 52.89 -14.63
CA SER A 110 -6.90 53.83 -14.39
C SER A 110 -7.47 53.79 -12.96
N LEU A 111 -6.93 52.96 -12.06
CA LEU A 111 -7.52 52.71 -10.74
C LEU A 111 -6.60 53.15 -9.60
N SER A 112 -6.09 54.38 -9.69
CA SER A 112 -5.35 55.06 -8.62
C SER A 112 -6.19 55.36 -7.36
N ASN A 113 -7.32 54.70 -7.12
CA ASN A 113 -8.23 54.95 -5.98
C ASN A 113 -9.05 53.72 -5.54
N VAL A 114 -8.48 52.51 -5.50
CA VAL A 114 -9.17 51.37 -4.84
C VAL A 114 -9.22 51.65 -3.34
N SER A 115 -10.38 52.03 -2.83
CA SER A 115 -10.59 52.21 -1.39
C SER A 115 -10.33 50.88 -0.68
N SER A 116 -9.67 50.93 0.48
CA SER A 116 -9.39 49.79 1.36
C SER A 116 -10.61 48.95 1.72
N GLU A 117 -11.81 49.53 1.58
CA GLU A 117 -13.11 48.90 1.83
C GLU A 117 -13.39 47.73 0.86
N GLY A 118 -13.04 47.89 -0.42
CA GLY A 118 -13.30 46.87 -1.45
C GLY A 118 -12.49 45.60 -1.24
N ILE A 119 -11.20 45.76 -0.91
CA ILE A 119 -10.27 44.66 -0.64
C ILE A 119 -10.71 43.87 0.61
N SER A 120 -11.23 44.55 1.64
CA SER A 120 -11.70 43.90 2.87
C SER A 120 -12.94 43.02 2.65
N CYS A 121 -13.85 43.41 1.75
CA CYS A 121 -15.04 42.63 1.41
C CYS A 121 -14.71 41.35 0.62
N ASP A 122 -13.76 41.43 -0.31
CA ASP A 122 -13.34 40.28 -1.12
C ASP A 122 -12.62 39.21 -0.29
N ILE A 123 -11.73 39.64 0.62
CA ILE A 123 -11.01 38.73 1.54
C ILE A 123 -12.00 37.99 2.45
N TRP A 124 -12.96 38.71 3.02
CA TRP A 124 -13.97 38.10 3.89
C TRP A 124 -14.84 37.09 3.15
N THR A 125 -15.28 37.42 1.93
CA THR A 125 -16.12 36.54 1.11
C THR A 125 -15.39 35.23 0.81
N ARG A 126 -14.12 35.30 0.40
CA ARG A 126 -13.29 34.12 0.15
C ARG A 126 -13.10 33.28 1.41
N PHE A 127 -12.79 33.92 2.54
CA PHE A 127 -12.63 33.24 3.82
C PHE A 127 -13.91 32.50 4.24
N LYS A 128 -15.07 33.13 4.08
CA LYS A 128 -16.36 32.52 4.39
C LYS A 128 -16.63 31.29 3.52
N CYS A 129 -16.43 31.39 2.20
CA CYS A 129 -16.60 30.26 1.28
C CYS A 129 -15.69 29.08 1.64
N ILE A 130 -14.42 29.34 1.99
CA ILE A 130 -13.48 28.29 2.40
C ILE A 130 -13.95 27.62 3.70
N THR A 131 -14.38 28.42 4.68
CA THR A 131 -14.85 27.91 5.98
C THR A 131 -16.13 27.07 5.81
N ASP A 132 -17.08 27.52 4.98
CA ASP A 132 -18.32 26.80 4.66
C ASP A 132 -18.02 25.46 3.98
N ARG A 133 -17.05 25.44 3.06
CA ARG A 133 -16.62 24.21 2.39
C ARG A 133 -16.00 23.22 3.37
N ILE A 134 -15.13 23.67 4.28
CA ILE A 134 -14.53 22.82 5.33
C ILE A 134 -15.61 22.21 6.23
N MET A 135 -16.58 23.03 6.70
CA MET A 135 -17.69 22.56 7.53
C MET A 135 -18.51 21.49 6.80
N THR A 136 -18.80 21.70 5.51
CA THR A 136 -19.61 20.79 4.70
C THR A 136 -18.89 19.47 4.42
N GLU A 137 -17.64 19.53 3.94
CA GLU A 137 -16.86 18.35 3.55
C GLU A 137 -16.48 17.47 4.74
N LYS A 138 -16.16 18.08 5.88
CA LYS A 138 -15.71 17.36 7.09
C LYS A 138 -16.81 17.15 8.12
N LYS A 139 -18.03 17.64 7.86
CA LYS A 139 -19.16 17.64 8.80
C LYS A 139 -18.80 18.28 10.14
N PHE A 140 -17.95 19.30 10.12
CA PHE A 140 -17.55 20.03 11.31
C PHE A 140 -18.61 21.05 11.71
N THR A 141 -18.75 21.23 13.03
CA THR A 141 -19.37 22.43 13.58
C THR A 141 -18.50 23.66 13.29
N LEU A 142 -19.08 24.86 13.35
CA LEU A 142 -18.32 26.10 13.19
C LEU A 142 -17.16 26.20 14.18
N ASP A 143 -17.34 25.72 15.41
CA ASP A 143 -16.30 25.73 16.44
C ASP A 143 -15.13 24.80 16.10
N GLU A 144 -15.41 23.59 15.61
CA GLU A 144 -14.37 22.65 15.17
C GLU A 144 -13.61 23.19 13.94
N ALA A 145 -14.31 23.78 12.99
CA ALA A 145 -13.69 24.39 11.81
C ALA A 145 -12.79 25.57 12.20
N CYS A 146 -13.26 26.48 13.06
CA CYS A 146 -12.48 27.62 13.53
C CYS A 146 -11.25 27.18 14.35
N ASN A 147 -11.38 26.14 15.19
CA ASN A 147 -10.26 25.56 15.92
C ASN A 147 -9.21 25.00 14.96
N ARG A 148 -9.62 24.23 13.94
CA ARG A 148 -8.69 23.64 12.97
C ARG A 148 -7.97 24.70 12.14
N ILE A 149 -8.69 25.73 11.70
CA ILE A 149 -8.12 26.86 10.96
C ILE A 149 -7.10 27.61 11.85
N ALA A 150 -7.42 27.85 13.12
CA ALA A 150 -6.50 28.51 14.03
C ALA A 150 -5.21 27.71 14.23
N VAL A 151 -5.31 26.38 14.42
CA VAL A 151 -4.15 25.49 14.52
C VAL A 151 -3.29 25.56 13.25
N GLU A 152 -3.91 25.41 12.08
CA GLU A 152 -3.17 25.41 10.81
C GLU A 152 -2.45 26.75 10.53
N ILE A 153 -3.08 27.87 10.90
CA ILE A 153 -2.46 29.20 10.78
C ILE A 153 -1.28 29.33 11.76
N ASN A 154 -1.43 28.84 12.99
CA ASN A 154 -0.38 28.88 14.00
C ASN A 154 0.82 28.00 13.60
N ASP A 155 0.56 26.84 13.01
CA ASP A 155 1.59 25.93 12.49
C ASP A 155 2.36 26.54 11.31
N TYR A 156 1.75 27.49 10.59
CA TYR A 156 2.40 28.23 9.49
C TYR A 156 3.44 29.27 9.98
N GLY A 157 3.59 29.46 11.29
CA GLY A 157 4.72 30.18 11.90
C GLY A 157 4.74 31.69 11.72
N LYS A 158 3.63 32.31 11.27
CA LYS A 158 3.53 33.76 11.00
C LYS A 158 2.75 34.56 12.06
N GLY A 159 2.33 33.92 13.15
CA GLY A 159 1.62 34.56 14.26
C GLY A 159 0.78 33.57 15.05
N LYS A 160 0.23 34.00 16.19
CA LYS A 160 -0.74 33.24 16.97
C LYS A 160 -2.13 33.83 16.81
N ILE A 161 -3.09 33.01 16.43
CA ILE A 161 -4.50 33.37 16.38
C ILE A 161 -5.32 32.38 17.20
N CYS A 162 -6.30 32.89 17.95
CA CYS A 162 -7.24 32.05 18.68
C CYS A 162 -8.45 31.70 17.81
N ALA A 163 -9.05 30.53 18.05
CA ALA A 163 -10.24 30.10 17.32
C ALA A 163 -11.41 31.09 17.44
N GLN A 164 -11.49 31.83 18.55
CA GLN A 164 -12.50 32.86 18.75
C GLN A 164 -12.33 34.03 17.77
N ALA A 165 -11.09 34.44 17.46
CA ALA A 165 -10.80 35.48 16.48
C ALA A 165 -11.21 35.04 15.06
N VAL A 166 -10.93 33.79 14.70
CA VAL A 166 -11.38 33.16 13.44
C VAL A 166 -12.91 33.14 13.37
N LYS A 167 -13.58 32.73 14.45
CA LYS A 167 -15.05 32.68 14.55
C LYS A 167 -15.69 34.07 14.45
N ASN A 168 -15.07 35.07 15.06
CA ASN A 168 -15.53 36.46 15.00
C ASN A 168 -15.42 37.02 13.57
N PHE A 169 -14.32 36.72 12.87
CA PHE A 169 -14.14 37.10 11.47
C PHE A 169 -15.19 36.44 10.56
N TYR A 170 -15.46 35.14 10.76
CA TYR A 170 -16.51 34.42 10.03
C TYR A 170 -17.91 35.05 10.18
N LYS A 171 -18.27 35.45 11.41
CA LYS A 171 -19.62 35.98 11.72
C LYS A 171 -19.84 37.43 11.27
N LYS A 172 -18.78 38.21 11.06
CA LYS A 172 -18.90 39.64 10.77
C LYS A 172 -19.32 39.85 9.32
N ASN A 173 -20.62 40.04 9.07
CA ASN A 173 -21.12 40.52 7.78
C ASN A 173 -20.57 41.93 7.53
N ASN A 174 -19.61 42.08 6.61
CA ASN A 174 -19.10 43.40 6.20
C ASN A 174 -20.09 44.19 5.32
N SER A 175 -21.34 43.74 5.19
CA SER A 175 -22.26 44.38 4.25
C SER A 175 -22.62 45.80 4.69
N HIS A 176 -23.08 46.08 5.91
CA HIS A 176 -23.59 47.42 6.28
C HIS A 176 -23.36 47.74 7.77
N SER A 177 -22.14 48.14 8.19
CA SER A 177 -21.96 48.94 9.42
C SER A 177 -20.55 49.52 9.60
N ILE A 178 -20.44 50.81 9.28
CA ILE A 178 -19.76 51.87 10.06
C ILE A 178 -18.22 51.89 10.06
N ARG A 179 -17.70 52.79 9.22
CA ARG A 179 -17.00 54.03 9.63
C ARG A 179 -15.95 53.84 10.73
N ASN A 180 -14.69 53.85 10.31
CA ASN A 180 -13.49 54.00 11.11
C ASN A 180 -13.18 52.79 12.03
N THR A 181 -11.91 52.43 12.03
CA THR A 181 -11.30 51.33 12.81
C THR A 181 -11.59 49.94 12.23
N PHE A 182 -10.72 49.50 11.30
CA PHE A 182 -10.12 48.17 11.44
C PHE A 182 -10.02 47.85 12.94
N PRO A 183 -10.44 46.67 13.43
CA PRO A 183 -10.26 46.38 14.84
C PRO A 183 -8.77 46.49 15.11
N LYS A 184 -8.34 47.54 15.81
CA LYS A 184 -6.99 47.64 16.39
C LYS A 184 -6.68 46.36 17.16
N THR A 185 -7.72 45.71 17.69
CA THR A 185 -7.66 44.40 18.34
C THR A 185 -7.15 43.24 17.47
N PHE A 186 -7.30 43.23 16.13
CA PHE A 186 -6.72 42.13 15.33
C PHE A 186 -5.22 42.33 15.05
N ALA A 187 -4.75 43.58 15.08
CA ALA A 187 -3.33 43.90 14.98
C ALA A 187 -2.64 43.84 16.36
N GLU A 188 -3.33 44.21 17.44
CA GLU A 188 -2.81 44.17 18.82
C GLU A 188 -2.75 42.74 19.39
N GLU A 189 -3.72 41.86 19.08
CA GLU A 189 -3.69 40.46 19.53
C GLU A 189 -2.65 39.60 18.78
N VAL A 190 -2.16 40.08 17.64
CA VAL A 190 -1.06 39.46 16.86
C VAL A 190 0.33 40.01 17.27
N LEU A 191 0.39 41.11 18.03
CA LEU A 191 1.64 41.78 18.43
C LEU A 191 1.94 41.77 19.94
N GLU A 192 1.01 41.38 20.81
CA GLU A 192 1.30 41.12 22.24
C GLU A 192 1.39 39.61 22.54
N THR A 193 2.49 38.98 22.13
CA THR A 193 3.32 38.08 22.99
C THR A 193 4.67 37.78 22.36
#